data_AF-A0A6I3B9F8-F1
#
_entry.id   AF-A0A6I3B9F8-F1
#
_cell.length_a   1.000
_cell.length_b   1.000
_cell.length_c   1.000
_cell.angle_alpha   90.00
_cell.angle_beta   90.00
_cell.angle_gamma   90.00
#
_symmetry.space_group_name_H-M   'P 1'
#
loop_
_entity.id
_entity.type
_entity.pdbx_description
1 polymer ?
#
loop_
_entity_poly.entity_id
_entity_poly.type
_entity_poly.pdbx_seq_one_letter_code
_entity_poly.pdbx_strand_id
1 'polypeptide(L)'
;VKICVAAPAYVGSNLSHMREQCRWFGGMVGNHVADIVARYGDSSSVPAALTDYIKGREGYDYKQHGQAGNTHTTFVPDAIVDRFCILGEVDEHLKRLKELRDLGVDQFSVYLQHDGKQETLDAYGKHILPEFAARTQAKK
;
A
#
# COMPACT_ATOMS: atom_id res chain seq x y z
N VAL A 1 3.97 17.73 -15.09
CA VAL A 1 3.99 16.28 -14.77
C VAL A 1 2.84 16.01 -13.81
N LYS A 2 2.17 14.85 -13.92
CA LYS A 2 1.17 14.39 -12.96
C LYS A 2 1.70 13.15 -12.24
N ILE A 3 1.58 13.10 -10.92
CA ILE A 3 2.13 12.02 -10.10
C ILE A 3 1.00 11.08 -9.67
N CYS A 4 1.08 9.81 -10.07
CA CYS A 4 0.20 8.76 -9.61
C CYS A 4 0.98 7.81 -8.70
N VAL A 5 0.43 7.53 -7.53
CA VAL A 5 0.95 6.50 -6.61
C VAL A 5 -0.11 5.43 -6.42
N ALA A 6 0.32 4.20 -6.13
CA ALA A 6 -0.57 3.07 -5.96
C ALA A 6 -0.22 2.29 -4.70
N ALA A 7 -1.23 1.89 -3.94
CA ALA A 7 -1.09 1.07 -2.75
C ALA A 7 -2.37 0.28 -2.46
N PRO A 8 -2.29 -0.84 -1.73
CA PRO A 8 -3.47 -1.46 -1.14
C PRO A 8 -4.17 -0.49 -0.20
N ALA A 9 -5.50 -0.46 -0.30
CA ALA A 9 -6.34 0.25 0.67
C ALA A 9 -7.40 -0.71 1.18
N TYR A 10 -7.53 -0.83 2.50
CA TYR A 10 -8.54 -1.66 3.14
C TYR A 10 -9.23 -0.81 4.20
N VAL A 11 -10.55 -0.57 4.05
CA VAL A 11 -11.35 0.12 5.06
C VAL A 11 -11.95 -0.89 6.07
N GLY A 12 -11.72 -0.69 7.37
CA GLY A 12 -12.29 -1.49 8.45
C GLY A 12 -11.59 -1.30 9.81
N SER A 13 -12.07 -2.02 10.83
CA SER A 13 -11.63 -1.86 12.23
C SER A 13 -10.61 -2.91 12.70
N ASN A 14 -10.52 -4.06 12.03
CA ASN A 14 -9.64 -5.15 12.45
C ASN A 14 -8.25 -5.05 11.78
N LEU A 15 -7.41 -4.16 12.30
CA LEU A 15 -6.08 -3.91 11.74
C LEU A 15 -5.22 -5.17 11.58
N SER A 16 -5.28 -6.12 12.53
CA SER A 16 -4.52 -7.37 12.43
C SER A 16 -4.92 -8.18 11.20
N HIS A 17 -6.24 -8.35 10.98
CA HIS A 17 -6.74 -9.04 9.78
C HIS A 17 -6.40 -8.29 8.50
N MET A 18 -6.59 -6.97 8.49
CA MET A 18 -6.31 -6.12 7.33
C MET A 18 -4.84 -6.19 6.92
N ARG A 19 -3.92 -6.24 7.89
CA ARG A 19 -2.49 -6.44 7.63
C ARG A 19 -2.22 -7.77 6.96
N GLU A 20 -2.78 -8.87 7.45
CA GLU A 20 -2.62 -10.19 6.82
C GLU A 20 -3.15 -10.20 5.38
N GLN A 21 -4.28 -9.54 5.15
CA GLN A 21 -4.89 -9.44 3.83
C GLN A 21 -4.05 -8.62 2.84
N CYS A 22 -3.28 -7.63 3.31
CA CYS A 22 -2.45 -6.75 2.47
C CYS A 22 -0.95 -7.09 2.50
N ARG A 23 -0.50 -8.05 3.33
CA ARG A 23 0.92 -8.39 3.53
C ARG A 23 1.65 -8.77 2.24
N TRP A 24 0.90 -9.33 1.28
CA TRP A 24 1.41 -9.70 -0.05
C TRP A 24 2.11 -8.54 -0.77
N PHE A 25 1.67 -7.30 -0.55
CA PHE A 25 2.22 -6.13 -1.23
C PHE A 25 3.63 -5.79 -0.75
N GLY A 26 3.90 -5.89 0.56
CA GLY A 26 5.25 -5.73 1.09
C GLY A 26 6.22 -6.80 0.59
N GLY A 27 5.71 -8.01 0.32
CA GLY A 27 6.47 -9.08 -0.32
C GLY A 27 6.81 -8.77 -1.78
N MET A 28 5.86 -8.19 -2.53
CA MET A 28 6.08 -7.71 -3.91
C MET A 28 7.13 -6.61 -3.97
N VAL A 29 7.02 -5.59 -3.11
CA VAL A 29 8.01 -4.49 -3.03
C VAL A 29 9.38 -5.05 -2.65
N GLY A 30 9.43 -6.02 -1.73
CA GLY A 30 10.66 -6.64 -1.27
C GLY A 30 11.48 -7.30 -2.40
N ASN A 31 10.82 -7.83 -3.43
CA ASN A 31 11.50 -8.37 -4.61
C ASN A 31 12.27 -7.28 -5.37
N HIS A 32 11.63 -6.13 -5.60
CA HIS A 32 12.26 -5.02 -6.29
C HIS A 32 13.40 -4.40 -5.46
N VAL A 33 13.23 -4.30 -4.14
CA VAL A 33 14.30 -3.80 -3.25
C VAL A 33 15.48 -4.78 -3.21
N ALA A 34 15.23 -6.09 -3.18
CA ALA A 34 16.29 -7.09 -3.24
C ALA A 34 17.11 -6.98 -4.54
N ASP A 35 16.46 -6.73 -5.68
CA ASP A 35 17.17 -6.50 -6.95
C ASP A 35 18.05 -5.23 -6.90
N ILE A 36 17.57 -4.16 -6.27
CA ILE A 36 18.34 -2.92 -6.09
C ILE A 36 19.56 -3.18 -5.20
N VAL A 37 19.37 -3.84 -4.05
CA VAL A 37 20.48 -4.15 -3.13
C VAL A 37 21.49 -5.09 -3.78
N ALA A 38 21.04 -6.10 -4.54
CA ALA A 38 21.94 -7.00 -5.26
C ALA A 38 22.76 -6.28 -6.34
N ARG A 39 22.20 -5.24 -6.98
CA ARG A 39 22.87 -4.48 -8.04
C ARG A 39 23.76 -3.35 -7.51
N TYR A 40 23.36 -2.69 -6.43
CA TYR A 40 23.96 -1.43 -5.97
C TYR A 40 24.54 -1.48 -4.56
N GLY A 41 24.43 -2.62 -3.87
CA GLY A 41 24.88 -2.77 -2.49
C GLY A 41 23.89 -2.24 -1.44
N ASP A 42 24.01 -2.76 -0.23
CA ASP A 42 23.20 -2.42 0.94
C ASP A 42 23.57 -1.07 1.59
N SER A 43 24.74 -0.51 1.23
CA SER A 43 25.25 0.81 1.63
C SER A 43 24.88 1.94 0.66
N SER A 44 23.99 1.66 -0.29
CA SER A 44 23.46 2.67 -1.22
C SER A 44 22.56 3.70 -0.50
N SER A 45 22.09 4.73 -1.21
CA SER A 45 21.18 5.76 -0.69
C SER A 45 19.76 5.24 -0.36
N VAL A 46 19.58 3.92 -0.29
CA VAL A 46 18.29 3.28 0.02
C VAL A 46 18.08 3.29 1.53
N PRO A 47 16.94 3.78 2.03
CA PRO A 47 16.65 3.79 3.46
C PRO A 47 16.75 2.40 4.10
N ALA A 48 17.39 2.30 5.27
CA ALA A 48 17.57 1.04 6.00
C ALA A 48 16.25 0.29 6.26
N ALA A 49 15.16 1.04 6.48
CA ALA A 49 13.82 0.47 6.64
C ALA A 49 13.36 -0.38 5.44
N LEU A 50 13.87 -0.13 4.24
CA LEU A 50 13.56 -0.89 3.03
C LEU A 50 14.51 -2.09 2.84
N THR A 51 15.75 -1.99 3.30
CA THR A 51 16.77 -3.04 3.13
C THR A 51 16.77 -4.07 4.26
N ASP A 52 16.36 -3.70 5.47
CA ASP A 52 16.47 -4.60 6.63
C ASP A 52 15.43 -5.71 6.61
N TYR A 53 14.18 -5.42 6.22
CA TYR A 53 13.13 -6.43 6.24
C TYR A 53 13.29 -7.49 5.14
N ILE A 54 14.02 -7.20 4.06
CA ILE A 54 14.27 -8.16 2.98
C ILE A 54 15.35 -9.20 3.32
N LYS A 55 16.13 -9.00 4.39
CA LYS A 55 17.15 -9.98 4.84
C LYS A 55 16.54 -11.32 5.25
N GLY A 56 15.28 -11.32 5.70
CA GLY A 56 14.53 -12.53 6.08
C GLY A 56 13.83 -13.24 4.92
N ARG A 57 14.08 -12.83 3.67
CA ARG A 57 13.42 -13.40 2.48
C ARG A 57 14.09 -14.69 2.04
N GLU A 58 13.36 -15.81 2.06
CA GLU A 58 13.78 -17.10 1.53
C GLU A 58 13.07 -17.42 0.21
N GLY A 59 13.69 -17.07 -0.91
CA GLY A 59 13.10 -17.29 -2.25
C GLY A 59 11.78 -16.53 -2.47
N TYR A 60 11.22 -16.61 -3.68
CA TYR A 60 9.89 -16.03 -3.97
C TYR A 60 9.21 -16.81 -5.10
N ASP A 61 8.09 -17.47 -4.78
CA ASP A 61 7.28 -18.16 -5.79
C ASP A 61 6.29 -17.18 -6.45
N TYR A 62 6.49 -16.95 -7.75
CA TYR A 62 5.59 -16.13 -8.56
C TYR A 62 4.17 -16.71 -8.71
N LYS A 63 3.95 -18.00 -8.42
CA LYS A 63 2.61 -18.61 -8.52
C LYS A 63 1.62 -18.07 -7.48
N GLN A 64 2.13 -17.60 -6.34
CA GLN A 64 1.31 -16.99 -5.28
C GLN A 64 1.36 -15.45 -5.30
N HIS A 65 1.86 -14.88 -6.40
CA HIS A 65 2.08 -13.45 -6.53
C HIS A 65 0.77 -12.66 -6.39
N GLY A 66 0.77 -11.65 -5.51
CA GLY A 66 -0.39 -10.80 -5.26
C GLY A 66 -1.53 -11.47 -4.49
N GLN A 67 -1.35 -12.67 -3.94
CA GLN A 67 -2.42 -13.36 -3.20
C GLN A 67 -2.34 -13.08 -1.69
N ALA A 68 -3.47 -12.71 -1.10
CA ALA A 68 -3.64 -12.67 0.36
C ALA A 68 -3.40 -14.07 0.95
N GLY A 69 -2.73 -14.15 2.11
CA GLY A 69 -2.36 -15.42 2.73
C GLY A 69 -1.19 -16.17 2.08
N ASN A 70 -0.43 -15.53 1.18
CA ASN A 70 0.78 -16.10 0.61
C ASN A 70 1.85 -16.38 1.69
N THR A 71 2.23 -17.64 1.84
CA THR A 71 3.18 -18.13 2.86
C THR A 71 4.59 -17.54 2.71
N HIS A 72 4.96 -17.11 1.51
CA HIS A 72 6.23 -16.43 1.21
C HIS A 72 6.25 -14.96 1.64
N THR A 73 5.20 -14.43 2.27
CA THR A 73 5.16 -13.04 2.74
C THR A 73 5.10 -12.89 4.26
N THR A 74 5.18 -14.01 4.98
CA THR A 74 5.21 -14.03 6.46
C THR A 74 6.41 -13.29 7.07
N PHE A 75 7.51 -13.15 6.32
CA PHE A 75 8.69 -12.39 6.75
C PHE A 75 8.47 -10.86 6.75
N VAL A 76 7.42 -10.37 6.07
CA VAL A 76 7.12 -8.94 5.99
C VAL A 76 6.54 -8.50 7.33
N PRO A 77 7.19 -7.60 8.09
CA PRO A 77 6.68 -7.19 9.40
C PRO A 77 5.52 -6.18 9.26
N ASP A 78 4.67 -6.09 10.29
CA ASP A 78 3.52 -5.17 10.32
C ASP A 78 3.88 -3.72 10.01
N ALA A 79 5.01 -3.24 10.54
CA ALA A 79 5.49 -1.88 10.29
C ALA A 79 5.83 -1.59 8.83
N ILE A 80 6.03 -2.63 8.00
CA ILE A 80 6.21 -2.47 6.54
C ILE A 80 4.85 -2.44 5.86
N VAL A 81 3.91 -3.28 6.28
CA VAL A 81 2.52 -3.24 5.78
C VAL A 81 1.90 -1.85 6.06
N ASP A 82 2.04 -1.33 7.28
CA ASP A 82 1.54 -0.02 7.68
C ASP A 82 2.18 1.15 6.91
N ARG A 83 3.37 0.95 6.35
CA ARG A 83 4.07 1.96 5.53
C ARG A 83 3.64 1.92 4.07
N PHE A 84 3.33 0.74 3.55
CA PHE A 84 3.05 0.54 2.14
C PHE A 84 1.55 0.46 1.81
N CYS A 85 0.70 0.36 2.81
CA CYS A 85 -0.75 0.24 2.65
C CYS A 85 -1.47 1.38 3.39
N ILE A 86 -2.70 1.69 2.95
CA ILE A 86 -3.62 2.52 3.71
C ILE A 86 -4.64 1.59 4.38
N LEU A 87 -4.55 1.46 5.69
CA LEU A 87 -5.40 0.60 6.51
C LEU A 87 -6.07 1.43 7.59
N GLY A 88 -7.34 1.16 7.87
CA GLY A 88 -8.06 1.69 9.02
C GLY A 88 -9.50 2.06 8.68
N GLU A 89 -10.11 2.90 9.51
CA GLU A 89 -11.42 3.47 9.22
C GLU A 89 -11.29 4.60 8.18
N VAL A 90 -12.42 5.17 7.78
CA VAL A 90 -12.47 6.25 6.79
C VAL A 90 -11.55 7.42 7.14
N ASP A 91 -11.44 7.77 8.41
CA ASP A 91 -10.63 8.91 8.87
C ASP A 91 -9.12 8.68 8.65
N GLU A 92 -8.62 7.46 8.88
CA GLU A 92 -7.24 7.09 8.57
C GLU A 92 -6.96 7.22 7.06
N HIS A 93 -7.90 6.78 6.22
CA HIS A 93 -7.77 6.92 4.77
C HIS A 93 -7.74 8.38 4.33
N LEU A 94 -8.66 9.20 4.83
CA LEU A 94 -8.71 10.63 4.54
C LEU A 94 -7.42 11.33 4.97
N LYS A 95 -6.92 11.02 6.17
CA LYS A 95 -5.66 11.56 6.67
C LYS A 95 -4.50 11.22 5.73
N ARG A 96 -4.30 9.94 5.39
CA ARG A 96 -3.20 9.51 4.52
C ARG A 96 -3.31 10.07 3.10
N LEU A 97 -4.50 10.10 2.52
CA LEU A 97 -4.71 10.66 1.19
C LEU A 97 -4.47 12.18 1.16
N LYS A 98 -4.82 12.90 2.22
CA LYS A 98 -4.49 14.33 2.39
C LYS A 98 -2.98 14.53 2.52
N GLU A 99 -2.28 13.72 3.32
CA GLU A 99 -0.82 13.74 3.42
C GLU A 99 -0.14 13.53 2.04
N LEU A 100 -0.60 12.53 1.26
CA LEU A 100 -0.10 12.27 -0.09
C LEU A 100 -0.34 13.44 -1.04
N ARG A 101 -1.54 14.03 -1.01
CA ARG A 101 -1.88 15.22 -1.80
C ARG A 101 -0.96 16.39 -1.45
N ASP A 102 -0.72 16.62 -0.17
CA ASP A 102 0.12 17.73 0.31
C ASP A 102 1.60 17.52 -0.06
N LEU A 103 2.03 16.28 -0.30
CA LEU A 103 3.32 15.92 -0.90
C LEU A 103 3.37 16.08 -2.43
N GLY A 104 2.26 16.47 -3.07
CA GLY A 104 2.18 16.71 -4.52
C GLY A 104 1.69 15.51 -5.34
N VAL A 105 1.12 14.47 -4.71
CA VAL A 105 0.47 13.37 -5.44
C VAL A 105 -0.84 13.87 -6.06
N ASP A 106 -1.00 13.64 -7.37
CA ASP A 106 -2.22 14.03 -8.11
C ASP A 106 -3.27 12.91 -8.16
N GLN A 107 -2.84 11.65 -8.14
CA GLN A 107 -3.71 10.48 -8.28
C GLN A 107 -3.29 9.38 -7.31
N PHE A 108 -4.27 8.72 -6.72
CA PHE A 108 -4.08 7.53 -5.91
C PHE A 108 -4.83 6.35 -6.53
N SER A 109 -4.11 5.32 -6.92
CA SER A 109 -4.67 4.08 -7.46
C SER A 109 -4.78 3.02 -6.35
N VAL A 110 -5.97 2.46 -6.18
CA VAL A 110 -6.25 1.50 -5.11
C VAL A 110 -6.05 0.07 -5.61
N TYR A 111 -5.23 -0.72 -4.92
CA TYR A 111 -5.24 -2.18 -5.04
C TYR A 111 -6.27 -2.79 -4.09
N LEU A 112 -7.27 -3.48 -4.63
CA LEU A 112 -8.36 -4.12 -3.87
C LEU A 112 -8.23 -5.64 -3.77
N GLN A 113 -6.98 -6.13 -3.78
CA GLN A 113 -6.67 -7.55 -3.75
C GLN A 113 -6.66 -8.05 -2.29
N HIS A 114 -7.85 -8.06 -1.68
CA HIS A 114 -8.16 -8.57 -0.35
C HIS A 114 -9.64 -8.98 -0.29
N ASP A 115 -10.07 -9.58 0.81
CA ASP A 115 -11.45 -10.05 1.01
C ASP A 115 -12.47 -8.92 1.17
N GLY A 116 -12.16 -7.82 1.87
CA GLY A 116 -13.05 -6.67 2.10
C GLY A 116 -13.20 -5.67 0.94
N LYS A 117 -13.11 -6.12 -0.32
CA LYS A 117 -13.06 -5.24 -1.51
C LYS A 117 -14.33 -4.44 -1.74
N GLN A 118 -15.51 -5.01 -1.48
CA GLN A 118 -16.79 -4.35 -1.73
C GLN A 118 -17.04 -3.25 -0.70
N GLU A 119 -16.79 -3.56 0.57
CA GLU A 119 -16.91 -2.64 1.70
C GLU A 119 -15.97 -1.45 1.53
N THR A 120 -14.73 -1.72 1.07
CA THR A 120 -13.76 -0.67 0.76
C THR A 120 -14.24 0.20 -0.40
N LEU A 121 -14.72 -0.37 -1.51
CA LEU A 121 -15.27 0.40 -2.63
C LEU A 121 -16.46 1.27 -2.20
N ASP A 122 -17.37 0.71 -1.41
CA ASP A 122 -18.53 1.41 -0.87
C ASP A 122 -18.11 2.59 0.01
N ALA A 123 -17.16 2.39 0.91
CA ALA A 123 -16.62 3.46 1.76
C ALA A 123 -15.94 4.55 0.94
N TYR A 124 -15.17 4.16 -0.08
CA TYR A 124 -14.53 5.12 -0.99
C TYR A 124 -15.56 5.96 -1.74
N GLY A 125 -16.63 5.34 -2.26
CA GLY A 125 -17.70 6.02 -2.97
C GLY A 125 -18.51 6.97 -2.07
N LYS A 126 -18.87 6.52 -0.86
CA LYS A 126 -19.78 7.25 0.02
C LYS A 126 -19.10 8.33 0.86
N HIS A 127 -17.85 8.11 1.28
CA HIS A 127 -17.22 8.91 2.33
C HIS A 127 -15.87 9.51 1.94
N ILE A 128 -15.05 8.81 1.12
CA ILE A 128 -13.70 9.29 0.82
C ILE A 128 -13.67 10.18 -0.43
N LEU A 129 -14.21 9.71 -1.56
CA LEU A 129 -14.22 10.47 -2.81
C LEU A 129 -14.88 11.85 -2.69
N PRO A 130 -16.02 12.03 -1.98
CA PRO A 130 -16.64 13.35 -1.79
C PRO A 130 -15.70 14.41 -1.18
N GLU A 131 -14.79 14.01 -0.29
CA GLU A 131 -13.82 14.91 0.36
C GLU A 131 -12.74 15.44 -0.60
N PHE A 132 -12.52 14.74 -1.71
CA PHE A 132 -11.60 15.16 -2.78
C PHE A 132 -12.35 15.71 -4.00
N ALA A 133 -13.65 15.50 -4.07
CA ALA A 133 -14.51 15.97 -5.15
C ALA A 133 -15.00 17.40 -4.92
N ALA A 134 -14.14 18.42 -5.10
CA ALA A 134 -14.59 19.81 -5.28
C ALA A 134 -13.61 20.74 -6.03
N ARG A 135 -13.66 20.71 -7.37
CA ARG A 135 -13.67 21.90 -8.27
C ARG A 135 -13.88 21.50 -9.75
N THR A 136 -15.04 20.91 -10.04
CA THR A 136 -15.61 20.90 -11.41
C THR A 136 -16.96 21.60 -11.41
N GLN A 137 -17.12 22.69 -10.66
CA GLN A 137 -18.12 23.67 -11.04
C GLN A 137 -17.57 24.38 -12.28
N ALA A 138 -18.11 24.01 -13.45
CA ALA A 138 -17.89 24.75 -14.67
C ALA A 138 -18.15 26.24 -14.38
N LYS A 139 -17.19 27.09 -14.73
CA LYS A 139 -17.43 28.53 -14.83
C LYS A 139 -18.64 28.70 -15.76
N LYS A 140 -19.75 29.23 -15.22
CA LYS A 140 -20.82 29.78 -16.05
C LYS A 140 -20.30 31.01 -16.79
#